data_AF-A0A2S6SHS9-F1
#
_entry.id   AF-A0A2S6SHS9-F1
#
_cell.length_a   1.000
_cell.length_b   1.000
_cell.length_c   1.000
_cell.angle_alpha   90.00
_cell.angle_beta   90.00
_cell.angle_gamma   90.00
#
_symmetry.space_group_name_H-M   'P 1'
#
loop_
_entity.id
_entity.type
_entity.pdbx_description
1 polymer ?
#
loop_
_entity_poly.entity_id
_entity_poly.type
_entity_poly.pdbx_seq_one_letter_code
_entity_poly.pdbx_strand_id
1 'polypeptide(L)'
;MTDIILDFFKIFGINISSETLVIFVVPSILAIFLGFLLRISLSLCKQNWVGTYHNTMSFLMLPLIAFVITKVIAGNIPLALGMVGALSIVRFRHPVRNAFELVMYFALITIGISASVHLKFSIFLTFLLIIIIITSWILDKVFKMYNKNLYSFSFSEGQLQNSLEVVLNEKKDDLSQSKILLQEMHDEENKVYIYKFCSSDREQITSQSKYISEKYKTNIKNITTDYI
;
A
#
# COMPACT_ATOMS: atom_id res chain seq x y z
N MET A 1 33.69 0.15 -16.11
CA MET A 1 32.21 0.02 -16.27
C MET A 1 31.68 1.02 -17.29
N THR A 2 32.15 2.28 -17.27
CA THR A 2 31.82 3.31 -18.27
C THR A 2 32.20 2.92 -19.69
N ASP A 3 33.36 2.26 -19.89
CA ASP A 3 33.86 1.92 -21.23
C ASP A 3 33.04 0.81 -21.90
N ILE A 4 32.59 -0.19 -21.14
CA ILE A 4 31.71 -1.27 -21.63
C ILE A 4 30.36 -0.72 -22.09
N ILE A 5 29.79 0.23 -21.33
CA ILE A 5 28.52 0.87 -21.67
C ILE A 5 28.70 1.75 -22.92
N LEU A 6 29.82 2.46 -23.04
CA LEU A 6 30.14 3.27 -24.21
C LEU A 6 30.28 2.42 -25.47
N ASP A 7 30.94 1.27 -25.37
CA ASP A 7 31.09 0.33 -26.49
C ASP A 7 29.73 -0.26 -26.90
N PHE A 8 28.85 -0.56 -25.94
CA PHE A 8 27.47 -0.96 -26.23
C PHE A 8 26.71 0.11 -27.01
N PHE A 9 26.74 1.38 -26.60
CA PHE A 9 26.04 2.46 -27.32
C PHE A 9 26.65 2.78 -28.68
N LYS A 10 27.97 2.64 -28.84
CA LYS A 10 28.65 2.78 -30.13
C LYS A 10 28.25 1.70 -31.13
N ILE A 11 27.98 0.47 -30.68
CA ILE A 11 27.43 -0.60 -31.54
C ILE A 11 26.06 -0.21 -32.14
N PHE A 12 25.28 0.62 -31.44
CA PHE A 12 24.00 1.17 -31.93
C PHE A 12 24.15 2.46 -32.77
N GLY A 13 25.37 2.91 -33.07
CA GLY A 13 25.61 4.13 -33.84
C GLY A 13 25.33 5.43 -33.08
N ILE A 14 25.17 5.35 -31.76
CA ILE A 14 24.85 6.50 -30.91
C ILE A 14 26.16 7.04 -30.30
N ASN A 15 26.64 8.17 -30.81
CA ASN A 15 27.87 8.80 -30.35
C ASN A 15 27.59 9.73 -29.15
N ILE A 16 27.51 9.14 -27.95
CA ILE A 16 27.29 9.87 -26.69
C ILE A 16 28.63 10.11 -25.98
N SER A 17 28.84 11.32 -25.46
CA SER A 17 30.00 11.61 -24.62
C SER A 17 29.95 10.83 -23.28
N SER A 18 31.11 10.39 -22.78
CA SER A 18 31.19 9.65 -21.50
C SER A 18 30.53 10.40 -20.34
N GLU A 19 30.69 11.73 -20.30
CA GLU A 19 30.10 12.59 -19.27
C GLU A 19 28.57 12.57 -19.30
N THR A 20 27.97 12.71 -20.48
CA THR A 20 26.50 12.67 -20.63
C THR A 20 25.91 11.30 -20.26
N LEU A 21 26.63 10.21 -20.53
CA LEU A 21 26.23 8.87 -20.11
C LEU A 21 26.23 8.74 -18.58
N VAL A 22 27.28 9.22 -17.92
CA VAL A 22 27.40 9.18 -16.45
C VAL A 22 26.29 10.01 -15.79
N ILE A 23 26.00 11.20 -16.32
CA ILE A 23 24.95 12.10 -15.83
C ILE A 23 23.55 11.48 -15.94
N PHE A 24 23.33 10.54 -16.86
CA PHE A 24 22.03 9.88 -17.03
C PHE A 24 21.92 8.57 -16.27
N VAL A 25 22.93 7.70 -16.39
CA VAL A 25 22.90 6.33 -15.86
C VAL A 25 22.99 6.32 -14.33
N VAL A 26 23.88 7.14 -13.74
CA VAL A 26 24.09 7.14 -12.28
C VAL A 26 22.83 7.58 -11.53
N PRO A 27 22.17 8.71 -11.87
CA PRO A 27 20.89 9.08 -11.28
C PRO A 27 19.78 8.06 -11.47
N SER A 28 19.71 7.41 -12.63
CA SER A 28 18.68 6.42 -12.94
C SER A 28 18.78 5.22 -12.00
N ILE A 29 19.99 4.67 -11.85
CA ILE A 29 20.26 3.54 -10.94
C ILE A 29 19.98 3.96 -9.49
N LEU A 30 20.40 5.17 -9.10
CA LEU A 30 20.16 5.69 -7.76
C LEU A 30 18.66 5.86 -7.47
N ALA A 31 17.88 6.38 -8.41
CA ALA A 31 16.43 6.56 -8.25
C ALA A 31 15.71 5.22 -8.07
N ILE A 32 16.08 4.20 -8.84
CA ILE A 32 15.58 2.83 -8.68
C ILE A 32 15.93 2.30 -7.28
N PHE A 33 17.18 2.49 -6.86
CA PHE A 33 17.66 2.04 -5.55
C PHE A 33 16.91 2.73 -4.39
N LEU A 34 16.65 4.04 -4.49
CA LEU A 34 15.86 4.78 -3.51
C LEU A 34 14.40 4.30 -3.45
N GLY A 35 13.79 4.03 -4.61
CA GLY A 35 12.45 3.43 -4.67
C GLY A 35 12.40 2.04 -4.01
N PHE A 36 13.45 1.24 -4.22
CA PHE A 36 13.59 -0.08 -3.60
C PHE A 36 13.79 0.01 -2.07
N LEU A 37 14.60 0.95 -1.58
CA LEU A 37 14.76 1.19 -0.14
C LEU A 37 13.43 1.54 0.54
N LEU A 38 12.64 2.39 -0.12
CA LEU A 38 11.33 2.79 0.38
C LEU A 38 10.34 1.60 0.38
N ARG A 39 10.41 0.71 -0.61
CA ARG A 39 9.69 -0.58 -0.64
C ARG A 39 10.06 -1.48 0.54
N ILE A 40 11.36 -1.62 0.84
CA ILE A 40 11.85 -2.41 1.97
C ILE A 40 11.34 -1.83 3.29
N SER A 41 11.44 -0.51 3.47
CA SER A 41 10.98 0.16 4.69
C SER A 41 9.50 -0.14 4.99
N LEU A 42 8.64 -0.08 3.98
CA LEU A 42 7.23 -0.43 4.15
C LEU A 42 7.03 -1.90 4.49
N SER A 43 7.79 -2.80 3.86
CA SER A 43 7.73 -4.23 4.14
C SER A 43 8.12 -4.56 5.58
N LEU A 44 9.15 -3.89 6.12
CA LEU A 44 9.58 -4.03 7.51
C LEU A 44 8.52 -3.56 8.50
N CYS A 45 7.74 -2.54 8.13
CA CYS A 45 6.63 -2.03 8.93
C CYS A 45 5.34 -2.88 8.83
N LYS A 46 5.44 -4.12 8.32
CA LYS A 46 4.32 -5.07 8.14
C LYS A 46 3.16 -4.54 7.28
N GLN A 47 3.48 -3.71 6.30
CA GLN A 47 2.50 -3.21 5.33
C GLN A 47 2.24 -4.28 4.27
N ASN A 48 1.22 -5.12 4.49
CA ASN A 48 0.92 -6.30 3.65
C ASN A 48 0.57 -5.94 2.21
N TRP A 49 -0.06 -4.78 1.97
CA TRP A 49 -0.48 -4.35 0.63
C TRP A 49 0.70 -4.21 -0.33
N VAL A 50 1.89 -3.87 0.16
CA VAL A 50 3.07 -3.67 -0.69
C VAL A 50 3.64 -5.00 -1.18
N GLY A 51 3.32 -6.12 -0.51
CA GLY A 51 3.88 -7.47 -0.70
C GLY A 51 3.80 -8.06 -2.11
N THR A 52 2.96 -7.51 -2.99
CA THR A 52 2.71 -8.08 -4.31
C THR A 52 3.85 -7.83 -5.31
N TYR A 53 3.94 -8.70 -6.31
CA TYR A 53 4.89 -8.55 -7.42
C TYR A 53 4.67 -7.23 -8.17
N HIS A 54 3.41 -6.91 -8.48
CA HIS A 54 3.05 -5.67 -9.19
C HIS A 54 3.48 -4.42 -8.42
N ASN A 55 3.26 -4.37 -7.11
CA ASN A 55 3.65 -3.22 -6.30
C ASN A 55 5.17 -3.09 -6.21
N THR A 56 5.89 -4.21 -6.10
CA THR A 56 7.36 -4.19 -6.12
C THR A 56 7.91 -3.66 -7.45
N MET A 57 7.32 -4.06 -8.57
CA MET A 57 7.69 -3.55 -9.89
C MET A 57 7.38 -2.06 -10.05
N SER A 58 6.21 -1.61 -9.57
CA SER A 58 5.82 -0.20 -9.58
C SER A 58 6.81 0.68 -8.80
N PHE A 59 7.29 0.22 -7.65
CA PHE A 59 8.27 0.97 -6.83
C PHE A 59 9.63 1.12 -7.51
N LEU A 60 10.01 0.18 -8.37
CA LEU A 60 11.25 0.25 -9.15
C LEU A 60 11.07 1.11 -10.41
N MET A 61 9.94 0.94 -11.10
CA MET A 61 9.68 1.59 -12.39
C MET A 61 9.28 3.06 -12.25
N LEU A 62 8.47 3.44 -11.26
CA LEU A 62 7.94 4.80 -11.12
C LEU A 62 9.05 5.87 -10.99
N PRO A 63 10.07 5.71 -10.11
CA PRO A 63 11.15 6.70 -10.01
C PRO A 63 11.97 6.80 -11.29
N LEU A 64 12.20 5.67 -11.98
CA LEU A 64 12.91 5.64 -13.25
C LEU A 64 12.13 6.39 -14.34
N ILE A 65 10.85 6.08 -14.51
CA ILE A 65 9.98 6.72 -15.50
C ILE A 65 9.89 8.23 -15.23
N ALA A 66 9.70 8.63 -13.97
CA ALA A 66 9.64 10.04 -13.59
C ALA A 66 10.97 10.78 -13.85
N PHE A 67 12.10 10.13 -13.59
CA PHE A 67 13.42 10.68 -13.93
C PHE A 67 13.58 10.89 -15.45
N VAL A 68 13.24 9.88 -16.26
CA VAL A 68 13.35 9.98 -17.73
C VAL A 68 12.41 11.06 -18.27
N ILE A 69 11.15 11.08 -17.84
CA ILE A 69 10.16 12.10 -18.25
C ILE A 69 10.69 13.50 -17.96
N THR A 70 11.18 13.75 -16.75
CA THR A 70 11.71 15.08 -16.41
C THR A 70 12.95 15.46 -17.19
N LYS A 71 13.84 14.51 -17.51
CA LYS A 71 15.00 14.77 -18.38
C LYS A 71 14.60 15.08 -19.84
N VAL A 72 13.61 14.37 -20.38
CA VAL A 72 13.10 14.60 -21.75
C VAL A 72 12.43 15.97 -21.87
N ILE A 73 11.74 16.38 -20.81
CA ILE A 73 11.00 17.65 -20.76
C ILE A 73 11.89 18.85 -20.41
N ALA A 74 13.04 18.61 -19.76
CA ALA A 74 13.94 19.66 -19.32
C ALA A 74 14.34 20.56 -20.50
N GLY A 75 13.97 21.84 -20.42
CA GLY A 75 14.24 22.85 -21.45
C GLY A 75 13.08 23.14 -22.42
N ASN A 76 11.95 22.41 -22.33
CA ASN A 76 10.77 22.68 -23.16
C ASN A 76 9.50 22.79 -22.30
N ILE A 77 9.27 23.99 -21.75
CA ILE A 77 8.11 24.31 -20.90
C ILE A 77 6.76 23.98 -21.60
N PRO A 78 6.56 24.29 -22.90
CA PRO A 78 5.34 23.90 -23.61
C PRO A 78 5.09 22.38 -23.64
N LEU A 79 6.14 21.59 -23.89
CA LEU A 79 6.05 20.12 -23.89
C LEU A 79 5.76 19.57 -22.48
N ALA A 80 6.36 20.19 -21.45
CA ALA A 80 6.10 19.88 -20.04
C ALA A 80 4.62 20.00 -19.68
N LEU A 81 4.05 21.16 -20.04
CA LEU A 81 2.68 21.51 -19.72
C LEU A 81 1.69 20.57 -20.42
N GLY A 82 1.98 20.20 -21.68
CA GLY A 82 1.18 19.26 -22.47
C GLY A 82 1.17 17.84 -21.89
N MET A 83 2.32 17.31 -21.46
CA MET A 83 2.40 15.96 -20.88
C MET A 83 1.75 15.85 -19.50
N VAL A 84 1.93 16.85 -18.63
CA VAL A 84 1.27 16.88 -17.31
C VAL A 84 -0.25 17.04 -17.45
N GLY A 85 -0.69 17.87 -18.40
CA GLY A 85 -2.10 18.02 -18.75
C GLY A 85 -2.73 16.72 -19.29
N ALA A 86 -2.05 16.03 -20.20
CA ALA A 86 -2.52 14.75 -20.73
C ALA A 86 -2.57 13.65 -19.66
N LEU A 87 -1.58 13.57 -18.76
CA LEU A 87 -1.56 12.61 -17.65
C LEU A 87 -2.74 12.82 -16.69
N SER A 88 -3.19 14.07 -16.50
CA SER A 88 -4.37 14.40 -15.70
C SER A 88 -5.69 13.92 -16.33
N ILE A 89 -5.73 13.74 -17.66
CA ILE A 89 -6.89 13.26 -18.43
C ILE A 89 -6.95 11.73 -18.48
N VAL A 90 -5.81 11.05 -18.46
CA VAL A 90 -5.72 9.57 -18.42
C VAL A 90 -6.22 8.99 -17.08
N ARG A 91 -6.82 9.82 -16.21
CA ARG A 91 -7.45 9.50 -14.92
C ARG A 91 -7.69 8.01 -14.76
N PHE A 92 -6.94 7.43 -13.83
CA PHE A 92 -7.23 6.11 -13.29
C PHE A 92 -8.69 6.11 -12.83
N ARG A 93 -9.57 5.55 -13.65
CA ARG A 93 -10.99 5.33 -13.33
C ARG A 93 -11.17 4.12 -12.39
N HIS A 94 -10.07 3.63 -11.83
CA HIS A 94 -10.05 2.60 -10.81
C HIS A 94 -9.92 3.29 -9.46
N PRO A 95 -10.85 3.09 -8.52
CA PRO A 95 -10.75 3.67 -7.19
C PRO A 95 -9.44 3.20 -6.56
N VAL A 96 -8.58 4.15 -6.18
CA VAL A 96 -7.31 3.82 -5.52
C VAL A 96 -7.67 3.21 -4.17
N ARG A 97 -7.25 1.96 -4.00
CA ARG A 97 -7.73 1.05 -2.95
C ARG A 97 -7.44 1.54 -1.54
N ASN A 98 -6.38 2.35 -1.38
CA ASN A 98 -5.97 3.00 -0.13
C ASN A 98 -5.37 4.40 -0.40
N ALA A 99 -5.76 5.40 0.40
CA ALA A 99 -5.19 6.75 0.33
C ALA A 99 -3.68 6.77 0.60
N PHE A 100 -3.16 5.90 1.47
CA PHE A 100 -1.74 5.82 1.77
C PHE A 100 -0.92 5.30 0.58
N GLU A 101 -1.43 4.29 -0.14
CA GLU A 101 -0.78 3.76 -1.35
C GLU A 101 -0.59 4.85 -2.41
N LEU A 102 -1.60 5.70 -2.61
CA LEU A 102 -1.53 6.86 -3.50
C LEU A 102 -0.39 7.82 -3.11
N VAL A 103 -0.30 8.16 -1.81
CA VAL A 103 0.75 9.05 -1.30
C VAL A 103 2.14 8.46 -1.54
N MET A 104 2.30 7.14 -1.38
CA MET A 104 3.59 6.47 -1.66
C MET A 104 3.95 6.50 -3.15
N TYR A 105 2.98 6.36 -4.06
CA TYR A 105 3.24 6.54 -5.49
C TYR A 105 3.64 7.97 -5.85
N PHE A 106 2.99 8.98 -5.26
CA PHE A 106 3.42 10.37 -5.42
C PHE A 106 4.82 10.62 -4.87
N ALA A 107 5.17 10.01 -3.74
CA ALA A 107 6.51 10.08 -3.17
C ALA A 107 7.56 9.49 -4.12
N LEU A 108 7.29 8.32 -4.72
CA LEU A 108 8.19 7.68 -5.70
C LEU A 108 8.42 8.54 -6.95
N ILE A 109 7.35 9.13 -7.49
CA ILE A 109 7.45 10.08 -8.60
C ILE A 109 8.32 11.27 -8.19
N THR A 110 8.09 11.83 -7.00
CA THR A 110 8.86 12.97 -6.49
C THR A 110 10.34 12.62 -6.29
N ILE A 111 10.67 11.40 -5.84
CA ILE A 111 12.05 10.91 -5.74
C ILE A 111 12.73 10.92 -7.13
N GLY A 112 12.04 10.42 -8.16
CA GLY A 112 12.54 10.42 -9.55
C GLY A 112 12.72 11.81 -10.12
N ILE A 113 11.74 12.71 -9.92
CA ILE A 113 11.82 14.13 -10.33
C ILE A 113 12.99 14.82 -9.62
N SER A 114 13.11 14.64 -8.30
CA SER A 114 14.18 15.25 -7.52
C SER A 114 15.55 14.75 -7.95
N ALA A 115 15.69 13.47 -8.31
CA ALA A 115 16.94 12.90 -8.81
C ALA A 115 17.39 13.53 -10.13
N SER A 116 16.43 14.00 -10.95
CA SER A 116 16.71 14.71 -12.21
C SER A 116 17.29 16.10 -12.03
N VAL A 117 16.89 16.79 -10.95
CA VAL A 117 17.39 18.13 -10.59
C VAL A 117 18.66 18.02 -9.75
N HIS A 118 18.58 17.40 -8.57
CA HIS A 118 19.71 17.20 -7.66
C HIS A 118 19.58 15.90 -6.87
N LEU A 119 20.56 15.02 -7.03
CA LEU A 119 20.58 13.72 -6.33
C LEU A 119 20.51 13.84 -4.81
N LYS A 120 21.15 14.85 -4.22
CA LYS A 120 21.17 15.06 -2.77
C LYS A 120 19.76 15.25 -2.19
N PHE A 121 18.90 16.00 -2.89
CA PHE A 121 17.51 16.20 -2.45
C PHE A 121 16.69 14.92 -2.53
N SER A 122 16.93 14.10 -3.57
CA SER A 122 16.24 12.82 -3.71
C SER A 122 16.56 11.89 -2.55
N ILE A 123 17.85 11.76 -2.19
CA ILE A 123 18.31 10.95 -1.05
C ILE A 123 17.72 11.48 0.26
N PHE A 124 17.77 12.80 0.49
CA PHE A 124 17.24 13.41 1.69
C PHE A 124 15.73 13.17 1.85
N LEU A 125 14.97 13.32 0.76
CA LEU A 125 13.52 13.07 0.75
C LEU A 125 13.21 11.61 1.08
N THR A 126 13.89 10.65 0.45
CA THR A 126 13.70 9.22 0.72
C THR A 126 13.98 8.90 2.19
N PHE A 127 15.05 9.46 2.76
CA PHE A 127 15.40 9.23 4.15
C PHE A 127 14.35 9.80 5.11
N LEU A 128 13.84 11.01 4.84
CA LEU A 128 12.78 11.64 5.63
C LEU A 128 11.50 10.78 5.62
N LEU A 129 11.10 10.27 4.45
CA LEU A 129 9.93 9.40 4.31
C LEU A 129 10.09 8.10 5.10
N ILE A 130 11.26 7.47 5.04
CA ILE A 130 11.58 6.27 5.82
C ILE A 130 11.43 6.55 7.33
N ILE A 131 11.96 7.66 7.83
CA ILE A 131 11.83 8.06 9.24
C ILE A 131 10.36 8.19 9.64
N ILE A 132 9.54 8.86 8.81
CA ILE A 132 8.11 9.05 9.11
C ILE A 132 7.40 7.70 9.20
N ILE A 133 7.65 6.79 8.24
CA ILE A 133 7.05 5.45 8.20
C ILE A 133 7.43 4.64 9.44
N ILE A 134 8.72 4.61 9.78
CA ILE A 134 9.23 3.85 10.94
C ILE A 134 8.69 4.44 12.25
N THR A 135 8.66 5.78 12.37
CA THR A 135 8.14 6.45 13.57
C THR A 135 6.66 6.14 13.77
N SER A 136 5.86 6.19 12.71
CA SER A 136 4.44 5.81 12.77
C SER A 136 4.24 4.37 13.27
N TRP A 137 5.05 3.44 12.77
CA TRP A 137 5.03 2.04 13.21
C TRP A 137 5.45 1.87 14.68
N ILE A 138 6.49 2.58 15.13
CA ILE A 138 6.92 2.56 16.54
C ILE A 138 5.82 3.12 17.44
N LEU A 139 5.21 4.24 17.07
CA LEU A 139 4.12 4.84 17.83
C LEU A 139 2.94 3.88 17.97
N ASP A 140 2.51 3.22 16.89
CA ASP A 140 1.46 2.20 16.98
C ASP A 140 1.81 1.09 17.98
N LYS A 141 3.06 0.60 17.95
CA LYS A 141 3.53 -0.45 18.86
C LYS A 141 3.56 0.01 20.32
N VAL A 142 4.02 1.24 20.58
CA VAL A 142 4.09 1.82 21.93
C VAL A 142 2.69 2.01 22.51
N PHE A 143 1.76 2.57 21.75
CA PHE A 143 0.40 2.81 22.24
C PHE A 143 -0.38 1.52 22.50
N LYS A 144 -0.17 0.48 21.67
CA LYS A 144 -0.68 -0.88 21.94
C LYS A 144 -0.18 -1.43 23.27
N MET A 145 1.06 -1.15 23.66
CA MET A 145 1.62 -1.54 24.97
C MET A 145 0.93 -0.82 26.14
N TYR A 146 0.42 0.40 25.93
CA TYR A 146 -0.38 1.15 26.90
C TYR A 146 -1.89 0.88 26.80
N ASN A 147 -2.30 -0.21 26.12
CA ASN A 147 -3.68 -0.64 25.96
C ASN A 147 -4.60 0.41 25.30
N LYS A 148 -4.04 1.30 24.47
CA LYS A 148 -4.76 2.26 23.64
C LYS A 148 -4.53 1.94 22.18
N ASN A 149 -5.58 1.65 21.42
CA ASN A 149 -5.48 1.55 19.97
C ASN A 149 -5.53 2.97 19.38
N LEU A 150 -4.41 3.44 18.81
CA LEU A 150 -4.34 4.75 18.14
C LEU A 150 -5.14 4.79 16.84
N TYR A 151 -5.11 3.70 16.10
CA TYR A 151 -5.77 3.57 14.82
C TYR A 151 -7.00 2.67 14.98
N SER A 152 -8.18 3.17 14.60
CA SER A 152 -9.36 2.33 14.43
C SER A 152 -9.07 1.36 13.29
N PHE A 153 -9.33 0.06 13.49
CA PHE A 153 -9.20 -0.96 12.45
C PHE A 153 -10.09 -0.60 11.25
N SER A 154 -9.52 0.04 10.23
CA SER A 154 -10.22 0.29 8.98
C SER A 154 -10.12 -0.96 8.12
N PHE A 155 -11.27 -1.60 7.89
CA PHE A 155 -11.51 -2.86 7.17
C PHE A 155 -11.05 -2.87 5.69
N SER A 156 -10.25 -1.89 5.25
CA SER A 156 -9.86 -1.68 3.84
C SER A 156 -8.50 -2.27 3.46
N GLU A 157 -7.70 -2.77 4.39
CA GLU A 157 -6.25 -3.02 4.16
C GLU A 157 -5.82 -4.48 4.01
N GLY A 158 -6.59 -5.34 3.33
CA GLY A 158 -6.08 -6.63 2.85
C GLY A 158 -5.43 -7.53 3.91
N GLN A 159 -5.81 -7.39 5.19
CA GLN A 159 -5.52 -8.39 6.19
C GLN A 159 -6.38 -9.61 5.87
N LEU A 160 -5.74 -10.77 5.71
CA LEU A 160 -6.40 -12.07 5.76
C LEU A 160 -6.99 -12.18 7.18
N GLN A 161 -8.23 -11.75 7.36
CA GLN A 161 -8.93 -11.85 8.63
C GLN A 161 -9.97 -12.95 8.47
N ASN A 162 -9.98 -13.87 9.43
CA ASN A 162 -11.02 -14.86 9.53
C ASN A 162 -12.29 -14.12 9.96
N SER A 163 -13.35 -14.25 9.17
CA SER A 163 -14.62 -13.60 9.45
C SER A 163 -15.70 -14.64 9.72
N LEU A 164 -16.50 -14.38 10.74
CA LEU A 164 -17.66 -15.16 11.13
C LEU A 164 -18.88 -14.30 10.93
N GLU A 165 -19.78 -14.71 10.05
CA GLU A 165 -21.08 -14.08 9.90
C GLU A 165 -22.16 -15.03 10.41
N VAL A 166 -22.96 -14.54 11.34
CA VAL A 166 -24.00 -15.31 12.02
C VAL A 166 -25.32 -14.60 11.86
N VAL A 167 -26.30 -15.33 11.33
CA VAL A 167 -27.64 -14.84 11.04
C VAL A 167 -28.62 -15.49 12.02
N LEU A 168 -29.19 -14.70 12.93
CA LEU A 168 -30.08 -15.15 14.02
C LEU A 168 -31.48 -14.55 13.91
N ASN A 169 -32.52 -15.33 14.25
CA ASN A 169 -33.91 -14.86 14.21
C ASN A 169 -34.32 -13.99 15.42
N GLU A 170 -33.48 -13.89 16.45
CA GLU A 170 -33.74 -13.10 17.65
C GLU A 170 -32.50 -12.31 18.06
N LYS A 171 -32.72 -11.12 18.62
CA LYS A 171 -31.66 -10.34 19.26
C LYS A 171 -31.11 -11.09 20.46
N LYS A 172 -29.78 -11.15 20.59
CA LYS A 172 -29.11 -11.72 21.77
C LYS A 172 -28.03 -10.77 22.24
N ASP A 173 -28.26 -10.17 23.41
CA ASP A 173 -27.38 -9.15 24.00
C ASP A 173 -25.97 -9.67 24.31
N ASP A 174 -25.82 -10.98 24.55
CA ASP A 174 -24.52 -11.66 24.72
C ASP A 174 -23.58 -11.48 23.51
N LEU A 175 -24.14 -11.36 22.30
CA LEU A 175 -23.36 -11.25 21.05
C LEU A 175 -23.03 -9.79 20.71
N SER A 176 -23.94 -8.87 21.04
CA SER A 176 -23.75 -7.42 20.92
C SER A 176 -22.61 -6.89 21.81
N GLN A 177 -22.29 -7.58 22.91
CA GLN A 177 -21.25 -7.17 23.86
C GLN A 177 -19.87 -7.78 23.59
N SER A 178 -19.73 -8.64 22.58
CA SER A 178 -18.43 -9.29 22.34
C SER A 178 -17.41 -8.29 21.78
N LYS A 179 -16.18 -8.31 22.31
CA LYS A 179 -15.08 -7.44 21.86
C LYS A 179 -14.65 -7.68 20.40
N ILE A 180 -15.13 -8.74 19.77
CA ILE A 180 -14.77 -9.23 18.44
C ILE A 180 -15.89 -8.89 17.42
N LEU A 181 -17.00 -8.32 17.89
CA LEU A 181 -18.09 -7.88 17.03
C LEU A 181 -17.64 -6.67 16.20
N LEU A 182 -17.67 -6.83 14.88
CA LEU A 182 -17.45 -5.74 13.94
C LEU A 182 -18.73 -5.00 13.60
N GLN A 183 -19.83 -5.74 13.43
CA GLN A 183 -21.05 -5.17 12.89
C GLN A 183 -22.27 -5.96 13.35
N GLU A 184 -23.30 -5.23 13.78
CA GLU A 184 -24.66 -5.74 14.02
C GLU A 184 -25.59 -5.06 13.00
N MET A 185 -26.31 -5.85 12.20
CA MET A 185 -27.31 -5.37 11.27
C MET A 185 -28.66 -6.01 11.59
N HIS A 186 -29.71 -5.20 11.54
CA HIS A 186 -31.09 -5.67 11.70
C HIS A 186 -31.79 -5.53 10.35
N ASP A 187 -32.22 -6.66 9.79
CA ASP A 187 -33.07 -6.70 8.61
C ASP A 187 -34.54 -6.82 9.06
N GLU A 188 -35.26 -5.69 8.98
CA GLU A 188 -36.67 -5.58 9.36
C GLU A 188 -37.61 -6.38 8.44
N GLU A 189 -37.25 -6.58 7.16
CA GLU A 189 -38.11 -7.30 6.20
C GLU A 189 -38.09 -8.80 6.45
N ASN A 190 -36.91 -9.35 6.76
CA ASN A 190 -36.74 -10.79 6.98
C ASN A 190 -36.83 -11.22 8.46
N LYS A 191 -36.96 -10.27 9.39
CA LYS A 191 -36.91 -10.46 10.86
C LYS A 191 -35.64 -11.19 11.31
N VAL A 192 -34.48 -10.72 10.85
CA VAL A 192 -33.20 -11.38 11.15
C VAL A 192 -32.15 -10.39 11.62
N TYR A 193 -31.35 -10.82 12.59
CA TYR A 193 -30.20 -10.12 13.14
C TYR A 193 -28.93 -10.75 12.58
N ILE A 194 -28.10 -9.93 11.93
CA ILE A 194 -26.83 -10.35 11.34
C ILE A 194 -25.70 -9.81 12.22
N TYR A 195 -24.90 -10.72 12.76
CA TYR A 195 -23.71 -10.39 13.55
C TYR A 195 -22.47 -10.80 12.76
N LYS A 196 -21.60 -9.83 12.48
CA LYS A 196 -20.31 -10.06 11.83
C LYS A 196 -19.19 -9.90 12.84
N PHE A 197 -18.39 -10.94 13.02
CA PHE A 197 -17.21 -10.96 13.87
C PHE A 197 -15.97 -11.13 12.99
N CYS A 198 -14.90 -10.39 13.27
CA CYS A 198 -13.58 -10.67 12.69
C CYS A 198 -12.52 -10.69 13.77
N SER A 199 -11.62 -11.66 13.67
CA SER A 199 -10.40 -11.68 14.45
C SER A 199 -9.22 -12.05 13.56
N SER A 200 -8.06 -11.49 13.90
CA SER A 200 -6.76 -11.91 13.34
C SER A 200 -6.34 -13.31 13.80
N ASP A 201 -6.97 -13.85 14.86
CA ASP A 201 -6.67 -15.17 15.40
C ASP A 201 -7.74 -16.19 15.00
N ARG A 202 -7.31 -17.27 14.32
CA ARG A 202 -8.18 -18.35 13.83
C ARG A 202 -8.82 -19.11 14.99
N GLU A 203 -8.13 -19.25 16.12
CA GLU A 203 -8.67 -19.98 17.27
C GLU A 203 -9.79 -19.21 17.96
N GLN A 204 -9.75 -17.87 17.94
CA GLN A 204 -10.82 -17.03 18.47
C GLN A 204 -12.09 -17.13 17.62
N ILE A 205 -11.97 -17.10 16.29
CA ILE A 205 -13.12 -17.29 15.39
C ILE A 205 -13.69 -18.71 15.52
N THR A 206 -12.84 -19.72 15.66
CA THR A 206 -13.27 -21.12 15.77
C THR A 206 -13.91 -21.42 17.14
N SER A 207 -13.43 -20.83 18.22
CA SER A 207 -14.04 -20.96 19.55
C SER A 207 -15.38 -20.21 19.61
N GLN A 208 -15.47 -19.03 18.99
CA GLN A 208 -16.71 -18.27 18.89
C GLN A 208 -17.74 -18.94 17.98
N SER A 209 -17.31 -19.58 16.87
CA SER A 209 -18.19 -20.39 16.02
C SER A 209 -18.75 -21.61 16.76
N LYS A 210 -17.91 -22.31 17.53
CA LYS A 210 -18.32 -23.43 18.37
C LYS A 210 -19.28 -23.00 19.47
N TYR A 211 -18.98 -21.92 20.19
CA TYR A 211 -19.86 -21.37 21.22
C TYR A 211 -21.24 -21.00 20.66
N ILE A 212 -21.28 -20.35 19.50
CA ILE A 212 -22.54 -19.92 18.87
C ILE A 212 -23.34 -21.14 18.37
N SER A 213 -22.67 -22.12 17.75
CA SER A 213 -23.33 -23.33 17.25
C SER A 213 -23.81 -24.28 18.35
N GLU A 214 -23.14 -24.33 19.51
CA GLU A 214 -23.58 -25.12 20.67
C GLU A 214 -24.71 -24.43 21.44
N LYS A 215 -24.64 -23.11 21.65
CA LYS A 215 -25.60 -22.38 22.49
C LYS A 215 -26.89 -21.97 21.76
N TYR A 216 -26.84 -21.73 20.45
CA TYR A 216 -27.97 -21.18 19.68
C TYR A 216 -28.47 -22.06 18.54
N LYS A 217 -28.23 -23.38 18.64
CA LYS A 217 -28.52 -24.42 17.65
C LYS A 217 -29.93 -24.37 17.03
N THR A 218 -30.92 -23.78 17.71
CA THR A 218 -32.32 -23.69 17.28
C THR A 218 -32.70 -22.38 16.57
N ASN A 219 -31.86 -21.33 16.64
CA ASN A 219 -32.21 -19.97 16.18
C ASN A 219 -31.31 -19.48 15.03
N ILE A 220 -30.43 -20.34 14.53
CA ILE A 220 -29.46 -20.05 13.48
C ILE A 220 -30.10 -20.33 12.12
N LYS A 221 -30.22 -19.28 11.29
CA LYS A 221 -30.74 -19.40 9.91
C LYS A 221 -29.60 -19.70 8.93
N ASN A 222 -28.41 -19.15 9.17
CA ASN A 222 -27.20 -19.44 8.40
C ASN A 222 -25.93 -19.11 9.22
N ILE A 223 -24.86 -19.86 9.00
CA ILE A 223 -23.51 -19.53 9.48
C ILE A 223 -22.59 -19.58 8.27
N THR A 224 -22.02 -18.43 7.92
CA THR A 224 -20.97 -18.34 6.91
C THR A 224 -19.66 -18.07 7.62
N THR A 225 -18.71 -18.97 7.39
CA THR A 225 -17.35 -18.86 7.93
C THR A 225 -16.39 -18.77 6.77
N ASP A 226 -15.83 -17.59 6.57
CA ASP A 226 -14.81 -17.35 5.58
C ASP A 226 -13.47 -17.32 6.29
N TYR A 227 -12.72 -18.42 6.14
CA TYR A 227 -11.34 -18.53 6.56
C TYR A 227 -10.45 -18.07 5.41
N ILE A 228 -9.53 -17.14 5.69
CA ILE A 228 -8.54 -16.66 4.72
C ILE A 228 -7.13 -16.99 5.23
#